data_AF-A0A2X3JHA0-F1
#
_entry.id   AF-A0A2X3JHA0-F1
#
_cell.length_a   1.000
_cell.length_b   1.000
_cell.length_c   1.000
_cell.angle_alpha   90.00
_cell.angle_beta   90.00
_cell.angle_gamma   90.00
#
_symmetry.space_group_name_H-M   'P 1'
#
loop_
_entity.id
_entity.type
_entity.pdbx_description
1 polymer ?
#
loop_
_entity_poly.entity_id
_entity_poly.type
_entity_poly.pdbx_seq_one_letter_code
_entity_poly.pdbx_strand_id
1 'polypeptide(L)'
;MCSLDDKIDVIPVDYCAEALLLLAKSDSLKEKIYHISAGDVSSIRFADIDEAMSNALNQTPIFSNYEQVDYSELVKSRRSFKSIYGPCNERLMLRAMRLYGEFSMLNVRFSNEKLLDLGMSPPPRFVDYISRCVETTRDYTIPELMKVDFK
;
A
#
# COMPACT_ATOMS: atom_id res chain seq x y z
N MET A 1 -8.16 4.06 13.09
CA MET A 1 -7.36 4.35 11.88
C MET A 1 -5.88 4.26 12.23
N CYS A 2 -4.98 4.01 11.27
CA CYS A 2 -3.52 3.92 11.51
C CYS A 2 -2.91 5.25 11.99
N SER A 3 -1.76 5.21 12.64
CA SER A 3 -0.95 6.38 12.99
C SER A 3 0.00 6.73 11.84
N LEU A 4 0.47 7.98 11.77
CA LEU A 4 1.53 8.37 10.82
C LEU A 4 2.85 7.63 11.08
N ASP A 5 3.09 7.17 12.30
CA ASP A 5 4.27 6.38 12.67
C ASP A 5 4.12 4.87 12.40
N ASP A 6 2.91 4.39 12.11
CA ASP A 6 2.69 3.01 11.72
C ASP A 6 3.34 2.74 10.36
N LYS A 7 3.77 1.49 10.15
CA LYS A 7 4.43 1.06 8.92
C LYS A 7 3.51 0.19 8.09
N ILE A 8 3.66 0.27 6.78
CA ILE A 8 2.97 -0.60 5.84
C ILE A 8 3.95 -1.49 5.08
N ASP A 9 3.53 -2.73 4.87
CA ASP A 9 4.29 -3.77 4.18
C ASP A 9 3.84 -3.85 2.71
N VAL A 10 4.46 -3.04 1.84
CA VAL A 10 4.10 -2.90 0.43
C VAL A 10 5.30 -3.17 -0.46
N ILE A 11 5.10 -4.01 -1.47
CA ILE A 11 6.08 -4.35 -2.51
C ILE A 11 5.50 -4.08 -3.89
N PRO A 12 6.33 -3.78 -4.90
CA PRO A 12 5.86 -3.68 -6.27
C PRO A 12 5.52 -5.07 -6.82
N VAL A 13 4.59 -5.11 -7.78
CA VAL A 13 4.13 -6.36 -8.41
C VAL A 13 5.29 -7.12 -9.08
N ASP A 14 6.26 -6.41 -9.65
CA ASP A 14 7.42 -7.01 -10.32
C ASP A 14 8.30 -7.78 -9.33
N TYR A 15 8.54 -7.22 -8.14
CA TYR A 15 9.26 -7.92 -7.07
C TYR A 15 8.53 -9.19 -6.63
N CYS A 16 7.19 -9.13 -6.55
CA CYS A 16 6.38 -10.31 -6.24
C CYS A 16 6.52 -11.39 -7.31
N ALA A 17 6.48 -11.01 -8.59
CA ALA A 17 6.65 -11.93 -9.71
C ALA A 17 8.04 -12.58 -9.72
N GLU A 18 9.11 -11.80 -9.48
CA GLU A 18 10.48 -12.30 -9.38
C GLU A 18 10.64 -13.29 -8.21
N ALA A 19 10.08 -12.97 -7.05
CA ALA A 19 10.11 -13.86 -5.88
C ALA A 19 9.37 -15.18 -6.16
N LEU A 20 8.20 -15.12 -6.80
CA LEU A 20 7.47 -16.33 -7.21
C LEU A 20 8.27 -17.16 -8.21
N LEU A 21 8.96 -16.53 -9.15
CA LEU A 21 9.81 -17.21 -10.12
C LEU A 21 11.01 -17.89 -9.45
N LEU A 22 11.66 -17.21 -8.49
CA LEU A 22 12.75 -17.78 -7.70
C LEU A 22 12.27 -19.02 -6.93
N LEU A 23 11.14 -18.91 -6.22
CA LEU A 23 10.58 -20.02 -5.44
C LEU A 23 10.19 -21.22 -6.33
N ALA A 24 9.58 -20.95 -7.49
CA ALA A 24 9.16 -21.99 -8.42
C ALA A 24 10.34 -22.70 -9.11
N LYS A 25 11.49 -22.04 -9.27
CA LYS A 25 12.71 -22.59 -9.89
C LYS A 25 13.70 -23.17 -8.89
N SER A 26 13.45 -23.04 -7.60
CA SER A 26 14.36 -23.53 -6.57
C SER A 26 14.28 -25.05 -6.45
N ASP A 27 15.37 -25.75 -6.76
CA ASP A 27 15.42 -27.23 -6.69
C ASP A 27 15.24 -27.77 -5.26
N SER A 28 15.57 -26.96 -4.25
CA SER A 28 15.40 -27.30 -2.84
C SER A 28 15.01 -26.09 -2.02
N LEU A 29 13.81 -26.11 -1.45
CA LEU A 29 13.35 -25.13 -0.46
C LEU A 29 13.55 -25.72 0.93
N LYS A 30 14.27 -24.99 1.79
CA LYS A 30 14.50 -25.39 3.19
C LYS A 30 13.24 -25.24 4.04
N GLU A 31 12.40 -24.27 3.68
CA GLU A 31 11.23 -23.86 4.44
C GLU A 31 9.95 -24.19 3.68
N LYS A 32 8.84 -24.34 4.40
CA LYS A 32 7.52 -24.57 3.79
C LYS A 32 6.77 -23.27 3.46
N ILE A 33 7.13 -22.18 4.16
CA ILE A 33 6.44 -20.90 4.11
C ILE A 33 7.48 -19.81 3.91
N TYR A 34 7.30 -19.04 2.84
CA TYR A 34 8.05 -17.84 2.50
C TYR A 34 7.08 -16.68 2.42
N HIS A 35 7.39 -15.58 3.11
CA HIS A 35 6.65 -14.33 2.94
C HIS A 35 7.31 -13.50 1.84
N ILE A 36 6.49 -13.06 0.89
CA ILE A 36 6.90 -12.10 -0.12
C ILE A 36 6.43 -10.74 0.38
N SER A 37 7.34 -10.02 1.02
CA SER A 37 7.04 -8.80 1.75
C SER A 37 8.21 -7.82 1.66
N ALA A 38 7.96 -6.56 2.03
CA ALA A 38 8.96 -5.52 2.21
C ALA A 38 9.88 -5.81 3.40
N GLY A 39 9.38 -6.55 4.40
CA GLY A 39 10.13 -6.89 5.60
C GLY A 39 10.40 -5.67 6.49
N ASP A 40 11.21 -5.87 7.53
CA ASP A 40 11.51 -4.80 8.49
C ASP A 40 12.31 -3.65 7.88
N VAL A 41 13.16 -3.96 6.89
CA VAL A 41 14.07 -2.99 6.25
C VAL A 41 13.32 -2.06 5.31
N SER A 42 12.43 -2.61 4.46
CA SER A 42 11.77 -1.82 3.41
C SER A 42 10.33 -1.41 3.71
N SER A 43 9.75 -1.88 4.82
CA SER A 43 8.49 -1.35 5.34
C SER A 43 8.65 0.12 5.76
N ILE A 44 7.68 0.93 5.40
CA ILE A 44 7.80 2.40 5.46
C ILE A 44 6.64 3.02 6.24
N ARG A 45 6.88 4.15 6.91
CA ARG A 45 5.85 4.81 7.71
C ARG A 45 4.88 5.57 6.83
N PHE A 46 3.65 5.76 7.31
CA PHE A 46 2.67 6.62 6.63
C PHE A 46 3.13 8.08 6.53
N ALA A 47 3.90 8.60 7.50
CA ALA A 47 4.52 9.93 7.42
C ALA A 47 5.46 10.08 6.22
N ASP A 48 6.30 9.07 5.98
CA ASP A 48 7.26 9.09 4.89
C ASP A 48 6.54 8.93 3.52
N ILE A 49 5.41 8.21 3.51
CA ILE A 49 4.52 8.11 2.33
C ILE A 49 3.87 9.46 2.04
N ASP A 50 3.34 10.16 3.04
CA ASP A 50 2.73 11.49 2.88
C ASP A 50 3.72 12.48 2.26
N GLU A 51 4.95 12.52 2.77
CA GLU A 51 6.01 13.36 2.22
C GLU A 51 6.33 13.00 0.76
N ALA A 52 6.54 11.71 0.46
CA ALA A 52 6.91 11.27 -0.88
C ALA A 52 5.77 11.48 -1.90
N MET A 53 4.51 11.22 -1.51
CA MET A 53 3.33 11.51 -2.33
C MET A 53 3.21 13.00 -2.64
N SER A 54 3.37 13.84 -1.62
CA SER A 54 3.24 15.29 -1.74
C SER A 54 4.32 15.87 -2.66
N ASN A 55 5.55 15.38 -2.54
CA ASN A 55 6.63 15.71 -3.47
C ASN A 55 6.29 15.28 -4.91
N ALA A 56 5.77 14.06 -5.10
CA ALA A 56 5.40 13.57 -6.44
C ALA A 56 4.24 14.36 -7.08
N LEU A 57 3.32 14.88 -6.26
CA LEU A 57 2.16 15.66 -6.70
C LEU A 57 2.42 17.17 -6.77
N ASN A 58 3.60 17.64 -6.34
CA ASN A 58 3.90 19.07 -6.10
C ASN A 58 2.87 19.74 -5.16
N GLN A 59 2.58 19.08 -4.04
CA GLN A 59 1.63 19.53 -3.02
C GLN A 59 2.32 19.61 -1.65
N THR A 60 1.66 20.27 -0.71
CA THR A 60 2.11 20.28 0.70
C THR A 60 1.67 18.98 1.38
N PRO A 61 2.56 18.34 2.16
CA PRO A 61 2.20 17.20 3.02
C PRO A 61 0.99 17.48 3.92
N ILE A 62 0.17 16.46 4.15
CA ILE A 62 -1.05 16.58 4.95
C ILE A 62 -0.83 16.28 6.44
N PHE A 63 0.36 15.84 6.86
CA PHE A 63 0.64 15.42 8.23
C PHE A 63 0.21 16.43 9.31
N SER A 64 0.25 17.74 9.01
CA SER A 64 -0.15 18.78 9.97
C SER A 64 -1.64 18.75 10.31
N ASN A 65 -2.46 18.19 9.43
CA ASN A 65 -3.92 18.09 9.54
C ASN A 65 -4.37 16.62 9.58
N TYR A 66 -3.44 15.69 9.83
CA TYR A 66 -3.78 14.27 9.88
C TYR A 66 -4.62 13.96 11.12
N GLU A 67 -5.76 13.32 10.91
CA GLU A 67 -6.66 12.91 11.99
C GLU A 67 -7.02 11.43 11.86
N GLN A 68 -6.91 10.71 12.99
CA GLN A 68 -7.44 9.37 13.11
C GLN A 68 -8.93 9.46 13.45
N VAL A 69 -9.79 9.07 12.51
CA VAL A 69 -11.24 9.14 12.67
C VAL A 69 -11.88 7.76 12.79
N ASP A 70 -13.07 7.72 13.39
CA ASP A 70 -13.91 6.52 13.38
C ASP A 70 -14.57 6.32 12.01
N TYR A 71 -14.98 5.07 11.74
CA TYR A 71 -15.70 4.74 10.50
C TYR A 71 -16.99 5.55 10.32
N SER A 72 -17.66 5.94 11.41
CA SER A 72 -18.85 6.80 11.37
C SER A 72 -18.57 8.17 10.75
N GLU A 73 -17.37 8.73 10.96
CA GLU A 73 -16.96 10.00 10.34
C GLU A 73 -16.73 9.84 8.84
N LEU A 74 -16.14 8.73 8.40
CA LEU A 74 -16.02 8.39 6.97
C LEU A 74 -17.41 8.29 6.30
N VAL A 75 -18.39 7.70 7.00
CA VAL A 75 -19.77 7.63 6.51
C VAL A 75 -20.39 9.02 6.37
N LYS A 76 -20.10 9.97 7.27
CA LYS A 76 -20.58 11.36 7.17
C LYS A 76 -19.96 12.10 5.99
N SER A 77 -18.68 11.84 5.68
CA SER A 77 -17.96 12.49 4.58
C SER A 77 -18.22 11.89 3.20
N ARG A 78 -18.92 10.76 3.08
CA ARG A 78 -19.15 10.03 1.81
C ARG A 78 -19.57 10.86 0.60
N ARG A 79 -20.29 11.97 0.81
CA ARG A 79 -20.73 12.87 -0.28
C ARG A 79 -19.57 13.60 -0.96
N SER A 80 -18.44 13.79 -0.27
CA SER A 80 -17.24 14.40 -0.85
C SER A 80 -16.42 13.43 -1.70
N PHE A 81 -16.68 12.12 -1.62
CA PHE A 81 -15.85 11.10 -2.26
C PHE A 81 -15.73 11.28 -3.76
N LYS A 82 -16.80 11.72 -4.43
CA LYS A 82 -16.76 11.97 -5.88
C LYS A 82 -15.83 13.11 -6.27
N SER A 83 -15.66 14.09 -5.38
CA SER A 83 -14.73 15.21 -5.58
C SER A 83 -13.29 14.80 -5.34
N ILE A 84 -13.04 13.81 -4.49
CA ILE A 84 -11.69 13.39 -4.08
C ILE A 84 -11.17 12.29 -5.00
N TYR A 85 -12.00 11.28 -5.27
CA TYR A 85 -11.60 10.02 -5.92
C TYR A 85 -12.11 9.89 -7.36
N GLY A 86 -12.89 10.85 -7.85
CA GLY A 86 -13.62 10.78 -9.12
C GLY A 86 -14.96 10.05 -9.01
N PRO A 87 -15.71 9.89 -10.13
CA PRO A 87 -17.03 9.26 -10.13
C PRO A 87 -17.01 7.85 -9.55
N CYS A 88 -17.62 7.67 -8.36
CA CYS A 88 -17.52 6.42 -7.60
C CYS A 88 -18.86 6.01 -6.97
N ASN A 89 -18.94 4.72 -6.58
CA ASN A 89 -20.02 4.21 -5.74
C ASN A 89 -19.63 4.37 -4.26
N GLU A 90 -20.34 5.25 -3.56
CA GLU A 90 -20.06 5.59 -2.16
C GLU A 90 -20.03 4.37 -1.23
N ARG A 91 -20.93 3.40 -1.43
CA ARG A 91 -21.00 2.19 -0.60
C ARG A 91 -19.79 1.28 -0.80
N LEU A 92 -19.34 1.14 -2.04
CA LEU A 92 -18.15 0.35 -2.37
C LEU A 92 -16.89 1.01 -1.82
N MET A 93 -16.75 2.34 -1.98
CA MET A 93 -15.63 3.09 -1.42
C MET A 93 -15.58 2.96 0.12
N LEU A 94 -16.71 3.11 0.81
CA LEU A 94 -16.78 2.90 2.26
C LEU A 94 -16.37 1.48 2.67
N ARG A 95 -16.80 0.46 1.92
CA ARG A 95 -16.40 -0.93 2.16
C ARG A 95 -14.90 -1.14 1.98
N ALA A 96 -14.29 -0.56 0.93
CA ALA A 96 -12.85 -0.59 0.74
C ALA A 96 -12.09 0.13 1.86
N MET A 97 -12.49 1.35 2.20
CA MET A 97 -11.87 2.11 3.31
C MET A 97 -11.91 1.33 4.62
N ARG A 98 -13.04 0.66 4.90
CA ARG A 98 -13.14 -0.22 6.08
C ARG A 98 -12.15 -1.38 5.99
N LEU A 99 -12.12 -2.11 4.88
CA LEU A 99 -11.27 -3.28 4.69
C LEU A 99 -9.77 -2.93 4.83
N TYR A 100 -9.30 -1.94 4.06
CA TYR A 100 -7.90 -1.51 4.09
C TYR A 100 -7.56 -0.80 5.40
N GLY A 101 -8.49 -0.06 6.00
CA GLY A 101 -8.31 0.58 7.30
C GLY A 101 -8.17 -0.45 8.42
N GLU A 102 -9.05 -1.46 8.48
CA GLU A 102 -8.95 -2.58 9.43
C GLU A 102 -7.63 -3.34 9.28
N PHE A 103 -7.20 -3.62 8.03
CA PHE A 103 -5.91 -4.26 7.78
C PHE A 103 -4.72 -3.38 8.22
N SER A 104 -4.75 -2.08 7.90
CA SER A 104 -3.66 -1.15 8.26
C SER A 104 -3.51 -1.00 9.78
N MET A 105 -4.62 -1.08 10.53
CA MET A 105 -4.59 -1.04 12.00
C MET A 105 -3.92 -2.28 12.63
N LEU A 106 -3.79 -3.38 11.89
CA LEU A 106 -3.04 -4.54 12.41
C LEU A 106 -1.54 -4.23 12.50
N ASN A 107 -1.04 -3.24 11.73
CA ASN A 107 0.37 -2.85 11.66
C ASN A 107 1.31 -4.08 11.50
N VAL A 108 0.81 -5.09 10.78
CA VAL A 108 1.49 -6.36 10.58
C VAL A 108 2.52 -6.18 9.47
N ARG A 109 3.71 -6.69 9.74
CA ARG A 109 4.81 -6.79 8.79
C ARG A 109 5.30 -8.22 8.82
N PHE A 110 5.64 -8.76 7.66
CA PHE A 110 6.13 -10.12 7.55
C PHE A 110 7.64 -10.11 7.34
N SER A 111 8.37 -10.94 8.08
CA SER A 111 9.79 -11.16 7.80
C SER A 111 9.96 -11.90 6.46
N ASN A 112 10.82 -11.34 5.61
CA ASN A 112 11.23 -11.91 4.32
C ASN A 112 12.64 -12.53 4.38
N GLU A 113 13.24 -12.69 5.56
CA GLU A 113 14.61 -13.22 5.71
C GLU A 113 14.80 -14.56 4.97
N LYS A 114 13.82 -15.47 5.08
CA LYS A 114 13.85 -16.75 4.36
C LYS A 114 13.98 -16.60 2.85
N LEU A 115 13.29 -15.59 2.28
CA LEU A 115 13.34 -15.31 0.84
C LEU A 115 14.68 -14.68 0.45
N LEU A 116 15.21 -13.79 1.31
CA LEU A 116 16.53 -13.18 1.12
C LEU A 116 17.65 -14.22 1.22
N ASP A 117 17.55 -15.18 2.13
CA ASP A 117 18.49 -16.30 2.29
C ASP A 117 18.56 -17.22 1.07
N LEU A 118 17.53 -17.20 0.20
CA LEU A 118 17.54 -17.88 -1.10
C LEU A 118 18.26 -17.09 -2.19
N GLY A 119 18.77 -15.89 -1.89
CA GLY A 119 19.46 -15.02 -2.83
C GLY A 119 18.55 -14.00 -3.52
N MET A 120 17.31 -13.82 -3.06
CA MET A 120 16.48 -12.71 -3.52
C MET A 120 17.12 -11.37 -3.11
N SER A 121 17.10 -10.39 -4.01
CA SER A 121 17.52 -9.03 -3.64
C SER A 121 16.53 -8.40 -2.65
N PRO A 122 16.93 -7.45 -1.80
CA PRO A 122 15.99 -6.72 -0.97
C PRO A 122 14.92 -6.00 -1.81
N PRO A 123 13.66 -5.95 -1.36
CA PRO A 123 12.60 -5.24 -2.07
C PRO A 123 12.85 -3.73 -2.06
N PRO A 124 12.54 -3.01 -3.14
CA PRO A 124 12.55 -1.54 -3.13
C PRO A 124 11.49 -1.02 -2.17
N ARG A 125 11.75 0.11 -1.52
CA ARG A 125 10.78 0.72 -0.59
C ARG A 125 9.69 1.41 -1.40
N PHE A 126 8.48 1.47 -0.85
CA PHE A 126 7.35 2.08 -1.54
C PHE A 126 7.60 3.53 -1.98
N VAL A 127 8.24 4.31 -1.11
CA VAL A 127 8.60 5.71 -1.39
C VAL A 127 9.59 5.88 -2.53
N ASP A 128 10.37 4.84 -2.87
CA ASP A 128 11.38 4.91 -3.93
C ASP A 128 10.75 4.83 -5.34
N TYR A 129 9.52 4.31 -5.46
CA TYR A 129 8.81 4.18 -6.75
C TYR A 129 7.45 4.88 -6.79
N ILE A 130 7.08 5.62 -5.75
CA ILE A 130 5.77 6.29 -5.66
C ILE A 130 5.58 7.37 -6.72
N SER A 131 6.64 8.09 -7.09
CA SER A 131 6.62 9.10 -8.15
C SER A 131 6.24 8.50 -9.50
N ARG A 132 6.73 7.28 -9.77
CA ARG A 132 6.36 6.53 -10.97
C ARG A 132 4.90 6.08 -10.93
N CYS A 133 4.41 5.64 -9.77
CA CYS A 133 2.99 5.31 -9.60
C CYS A 133 2.09 6.54 -9.89
N VAL A 134 2.44 7.71 -9.36
CA VAL A 134 1.70 8.95 -9.62
C VAL A 134 1.74 9.30 -11.12
N GLU A 135 2.92 9.24 -11.74
CA GLU A 135 3.09 9.55 -13.16
C GLU A 135 2.24 8.64 -14.06
N THR A 136 2.24 7.33 -13.81
CA THR A 136 1.59 6.35 -14.68
C THR A 136 0.09 6.21 -14.43
N THR A 137 -0.41 6.70 -13.29
CA THR A 137 -1.84 6.61 -12.93
C THR A 137 -2.57 7.95 -12.97
N ARG A 138 -1.89 9.07 -13.28
CA ARG A 138 -2.46 10.44 -13.28
C ARG A 138 -3.77 10.62 -14.06
N ASP A 139 -3.96 9.84 -15.12
CA ASP A 139 -5.12 9.95 -16.03
C ASP A 139 -6.24 8.96 -15.67
N TYR A 140 -6.09 8.22 -14.57
CA TYR A 140 -7.06 7.25 -14.08
C TYR A 140 -7.65 7.70 -12.73
N THR A 141 -8.95 7.45 -12.58
CA THR A 141 -9.63 7.62 -11.30
C THR A 141 -9.37 6.43 -10.38
N ILE A 142 -9.50 6.63 -9.07
CA ILE A 142 -9.36 5.54 -8.10
C ILE A 142 -10.31 4.36 -8.40
N PRO A 143 -11.61 4.57 -8.72
CA PRO A 143 -12.49 3.47 -9.12
C PRO A 143 -12.04 2.67 -10.35
N GLU A 144 -11.37 3.31 -11.32
CA GLU A 144 -10.82 2.61 -12.48
C GLU A 144 -9.64 1.71 -12.11
N LEU A 145 -8.73 2.23 -11.27
CA LEU A 145 -7.58 1.49 -10.76
C LEU A 145 -8.02 0.32 -9.87
N MET A 146 -9.10 0.48 -9.11
CA MET A 146 -9.64 -0.52 -8.19
C MET A 146 -10.74 -1.41 -8.80
N LYS A 147 -10.89 -1.42 -10.13
CA LYS A 147 -11.99 -2.15 -10.80
C LYS A 147 -12.02 -3.65 -10.47
N VAL A 148 -10.89 -4.24 -10.07
CA VAL A 148 -10.79 -5.65 -9.68
C VAL A 148 -11.22 -5.87 -8.22
N ASP A 149 -10.91 -4.93 -7.32
CA ASP A 149 -11.24 -5.02 -5.89
C ASP A 149 -12.75 -4.93 -5.62
N PHE A 150 -13.48 -4.29 -6.55
CA PHE A 150 -14.91 -4.04 -6.44
C PHE A 150 -15.81 -4.98 -7.26
N LYS A 151 -15.25 -6.10 -7.76
CA LYS A 151 -16.03 -7.15 -8.44
C LYS A 151 -16.88 -7.98 -7.49
#